data_AF-A0ABD2I7G4-F1
#
_entry.id   AF-A0ABD2I7G4-F1
#
_cell.length_a   1.000
_cell.length_b   1.000
_cell.length_c   1.000
_cell.angle_alpha   90.00
_cell.angle_beta   90.00
_cell.angle_gamma   90.00
#
_symmetry.space_group_name_H-M   'P 1'
#
loop_
_entity.id
_entity.type
_entity.pdbx_description
1 polymer ?
#
loop_
_entity_poly.entity_id
_entity_poly.type
_entity_poly.pdbx_seq_one_letter_code
_entity_poly.pdbx_strand_id
1 'polypeptide(L)'
;MKRTNATNITPPPAKRSMAPVLDLDPITAALAEQERQRTLVFIGLPESNATRPSERVQDDREATTKILDHLEVEAEPTAIFRVGRFDSQRTTPRPLKVVMPTSAHQHIALGGWKREREEYEARVRKRQQDPAPVAPPMQPAQTKDPTPVNENGPEPKEASQGRGPEPNEASEDTSEPSQVDKAIQNEIDKALLQIQSLQKELTHLVKRK
;
A
#
# COMPACT_ATOMS: atom_id res chain seq x y z
N MET A 1 43.67 -20.55 -38.38
CA MET A 1 43.08 -21.75 -37.75
C MET A 1 42.49 -21.34 -36.39
N LYS A 2 41.18 -21.59 -36.25
CA LYS A 2 40.29 -21.73 -35.08
C LYS A 2 40.81 -21.40 -33.65
N ARG A 3 40.11 -20.42 -33.04
CA ARG A 3 39.65 -20.19 -31.64
C ARG A 3 40.01 -21.26 -30.59
N THR A 4 40.29 -20.90 -29.33
CA THR A 4 39.25 -20.87 -28.27
C THR A 4 39.49 -19.85 -27.14
N ASN A 5 38.44 -19.07 -26.83
CA ASN A 5 38.30 -18.28 -25.61
C ASN A 5 37.86 -19.17 -24.44
N ALA A 6 38.40 -18.92 -23.25
CA ALA A 6 37.96 -19.52 -22.00
C ALA A 6 36.64 -18.87 -21.55
N THR A 7 35.54 -19.61 -21.65
CA THR A 7 34.24 -19.21 -21.13
C THR A 7 34.21 -19.48 -19.63
N ASN A 8 34.07 -18.41 -18.84
CA ASN A 8 33.79 -18.49 -17.40
C ASN A 8 32.36 -19.01 -17.24
N ILE A 9 32.21 -20.29 -16.86
CA ILE A 9 30.91 -20.92 -16.62
C ILE A 9 30.51 -20.59 -15.18
N THR A 10 29.64 -19.59 -15.03
CA THR A 10 28.92 -19.34 -13.77
C THR A 10 28.13 -20.60 -13.42
N PRO A 11 28.30 -21.19 -12.22
CA PRO A 11 27.50 -22.35 -11.83
C PRO A 11 26.02 -21.96 -11.77
N PRO A 12 25.11 -22.88 -12.16
CA PRO A 12 23.68 -22.64 -12.09
C PRO A 12 23.26 -22.36 -10.65
N PRO A 13 22.26 -21.47 -10.43
CA PRO A 13 21.75 -21.21 -9.09
C PRO A 13 21.27 -22.53 -8.49
N ALA A 14 21.74 -22.84 -7.28
CA ALA A 14 21.34 -24.01 -6.53
C ALA A 14 19.81 -24.14 -6.58
N LYS A 15 19.32 -25.32 -7.00
CA LYS A 15 17.91 -25.66 -6.97
C LYS A 15 17.39 -25.27 -5.60
N ARG A 16 16.49 -24.27 -5.55
CA ARG A 16 15.74 -23.91 -4.34
C ARG A 16 15.21 -25.23 -3.80
N SER A 17 15.80 -25.71 -2.71
CA SER A 17 15.24 -26.81 -1.95
C SER A 17 13.81 -26.37 -1.66
N MET A 18 12.85 -27.07 -2.24
CA MET A 18 11.47 -27.00 -1.79
C MET A 18 11.56 -27.26 -0.30
N ALA A 19 11.27 -26.23 0.50
CA ALA A 19 11.11 -26.40 1.93
C ALA A 19 10.21 -27.63 2.15
N PRO A 20 10.45 -28.46 3.17
CA PRO A 20 9.60 -29.60 3.43
C PRO A 20 8.18 -29.08 3.48
N VAL A 21 7.35 -29.57 2.55
CA VAL A 21 5.90 -29.46 2.66
C VAL A 21 5.64 -30.08 4.02
N LEU A 22 5.29 -29.24 4.99
CA LEU A 22 4.80 -29.72 6.26
C LEU A 22 3.74 -30.75 5.90
N ASP A 23 3.89 -31.99 6.38
CA ASP A 23 2.88 -33.04 6.25
C ASP A 23 1.62 -32.55 6.99
N LEU A 24 0.91 -31.62 6.35
CA LEU A 24 -0.39 -31.15 6.78
C LEU A 24 -1.27 -32.39 6.73
N ASP A 25 -1.97 -32.64 7.83
CA ASP A 25 -3.00 -33.66 7.86
C ASP A 25 -3.98 -33.44 6.69
N PRO A 26 -4.54 -34.50 6.09
CA PRO A 26 -5.36 -34.39 4.90
C PRO A 26 -6.53 -33.39 5.02
N ILE A 27 -7.02 -33.17 6.24
CA ILE A 27 -8.11 -32.24 6.53
C ILE A 27 -7.62 -30.79 6.41
N THR A 28 -6.49 -30.43 7.02
CA THR A 28 -5.93 -29.07 6.88
C THR A 28 -5.51 -28.76 5.46
N ALA A 29 -4.97 -29.74 4.72
CA ALA A 29 -4.67 -29.59 3.30
C ALA A 29 -5.93 -29.32 2.47
N ALA A 30 -7.03 -30.05 2.70
CA ALA A 30 -8.30 -29.84 2.01
C ALA A 30 -8.90 -28.45 2.32
N LEU A 31 -8.85 -28.00 3.57
CA LEU A 31 -9.28 -26.66 3.98
C LEU A 31 -8.46 -25.56 3.32
N ALA A 32 -7.14 -25.70 3.29
CA ALA A 32 -6.24 -24.75 2.64
C ALA A 32 -6.51 -24.65 1.13
N GLU A 33 -6.76 -25.79 0.48
CA GLU A 33 -7.11 -25.80 -0.94
C GLU A 33 -8.48 -25.16 -1.19
N GLN A 34 -9.48 -25.44 -0.36
CA GLN A 34 -10.79 -24.78 -0.45
C GLN A 34 -10.68 -23.25 -0.28
N GLU A 35 -9.84 -22.77 0.63
CA GLU A 35 -9.57 -21.35 0.78
C GLU A 35 -8.85 -20.77 -0.45
N ARG A 36 -7.87 -21.49 -1.00
CA ARG A 36 -7.14 -21.07 -2.20
C ARG A 36 -8.08 -20.90 -3.39
N GLN A 37 -9.05 -21.80 -3.57
CA GLN A 37 -10.03 -21.77 -4.67
C GLN A 37 -11.04 -20.60 -4.61
N ARG A 38 -11.04 -19.82 -3.52
CA ARG A 38 -11.87 -18.61 -3.38
C ARG A 38 -11.03 -17.36 -3.09
N THR A 39 -9.71 -17.45 -3.19
CA THR A 39 -8.80 -16.35 -2.86
C THR A 39 -8.36 -15.60 -4.11
N LEU A 40 -8.40 -14.27 -4.05
CA LEU A 40 -7.74 -13.34 -4.95
C LEU A 40 -6.48 -12.78 -4.30
N VAL A 41 -5.48 -12.44 -5.11
CA VAL A 41 -4.26 -11.77 -4.66
C VAL A 41 -4.03 -10.53 -5.51
N PHE A 42 -4.14 -9.36 -4.92
CA PHE A 42 -3.83 -8.10 -5.58
C PHE A 42 -2.37 -7.71 -5.33
N ILE A 43 -1.69 -7.33 -6.40
CA ILE A 43 -0.27 -6.98 -6.39
C ILE A 43 -0.14 -5.53 -6.84
N GLY A 44 0.70 -4.76 -6.13
CA GLY A 44 0.99 -3.38 -6.49
C GLY A 44 -0.03 -2.36 -6.00
N LEU A 45 -1.03 -2.75 -5.21
CA LEU A 45 -1.91 -1.78 -4.55
C LEU A 45 -1.11 -0.97 -3.54
N PRO A 46 -1.12 0.38 -3.61
CA PRO A 46 -0.44 1.23 -2.64
C PRO A 46 -0.79 0.84 -1.20
N GLU A 47 0.18 0.87 -0.29
CA GLU A 47 -0.10 0.71 1.14
C GLU A 47 -0.57 2.05 1.71
N SER A 48 -1.51 2.00 2.65
CA SER A 48 -1.94 3.19 3.37
C SER A 48 -0.85 3.68 4.31
N ASN A 49 -0.66 5.00 4.35
CA ASN A 49 0.21 5.70 5.29
C ASN A 49 -0.54 6.17 6.55
N ALA A 50 -1.79 5.75 6.73
CA ALA A 50 -2.58 6.14 7.90
C ALA A 50 -1.91 5.68 9.20
N THR A 51 -1.95 6.54 10.21
CA THR A 51 -1.29 6.30 11.50
C THR A 51 -1.93 5.10 12.20
N ARG A 52 -3.27 4.99 12.16
CA ARG A 52 -4.00 3.94 12.88
C ARG A 52 -4.10 2.66 12.06
N PRO A 53 -3.84 1.48 12.64
CA PRO A 53 -3.99 0.21 11.94
C PRO A 53 -5.41 -0.03 11.39
N SER A 54 -6.44 0.40 12.12
CA SER A 54 -7.85 0.27 11.69
C SER A 54 -8.13 1.05 10.41
N GLU A 55 -7.58 2.26 10.28
CA GLU A 55 -7.71 3.08 9.07
C GLU A 55 -7.00 2.41 7.89
N ARG A 56 -5.80 1.88 8.08
CA ARG A 56 -5.09 1.15 7.02
C ARG A 56 -5.87 -0.08 6.51
N VAL A 57 -6.51 -0.81 7.42
CA VAL A 57 -7.36 -1.96 7.05
C VAL A 57 -8.61 -1.49 6.30
N GLN A 58 -9.19 -0.37 6.71
CA GLN A 58 -10.33 0.24 6.03
C GLN A 58 -9.97 0.71 4.62
N ASP A 59 -8.80 1.34 4.44
CA ASP A 59 -8.30 1.75 3.12
C ASP A 59 -8.10 0.55 2.19
N ASP A 60 -7.54 -0.56 2.70
CA ASP A 60 -7.38 -1.80 1.95
C ASP A 60 -8.75 -2.40 1.54
N ARG A 61 -9.74 -2.31 2.43
CA ARG A 61 -11.12 -2.74 2.15
C ARG A 61 -11.77 -1.86 1.07
N GLU A 62 -11.65 -0.55 1.17
CA GLU A 62 -12.19 0.38 0.17
C GLU A 62 -11.54 0.21 -1.20
N ALA A 63 -10.22 0.04 -1.25
CA ALA A 63 -9.52 -0.25 -2.49
C ALA A 63 -9.99 -1.58 -3.10
N THR A 64 -10.19 -2.60 -2.27
CA THR A 64 -10.73 -3.89 -2.70
C THR A 64 -12.14 -3.75 -3.26
N THR A 65 -13.04 -3.05 -2.56
CA THR A 65 -14.42 -2.81 -3.00
C THR A 65 -14.45 -2.10 -4.35
N LYS A 66 -13.68 -1.02 -4.53
CA LYS A 66 -13.60 -0.31 -5.82
C LYS A 66 -13.19 -1.21 -6.99
N ILE A 67 -12.26 -2.14 -6.76
CA ILE A 67 -11.83 -3.10 -7.78
C ILE A 67 -12.94 -4.09 -8.08
N LEU A 68 -13.60 -4.64 -7.05
CA LEU A 68 -14.69 -5.60 -7.24
C LEU A 68 -15.90 -4.96 -7.92
N ASP A 69 -16.25 -3.73 -7.57
CA ASP A 69 -17.30 -2.95 -8.21
C ASP A 69 -17.00 -2.74 -9.70
N HIS A 70 -15.75 -2.38 -10.02
CA HIS A 70 -15.30 -2.23 -11.40
C HIS A 70 -15.38 -3.54 -12.20
N LEU A 71 -15.15 -4.68 -11.53
CA LEU A 71 -15.27 -6.02 -12.11
C LEU A 71 -16.70 -6.58 -12.06
N GLU A 72 -17.69 -5.78 -11.60
CA GLU A 72 -19.10 -6.17 -11.45
C GLU A 72 -19.30 -7.41 -10.57
N VAL A 73 -18.48 -7.55 -9.52
CA VAL A 73 -18.55 -8.67 -8.58
C VAL A 73 -19.39 -8.29 -7.36
N GLU A 74 -20.63 -8.75 -7.33
CA GLU A 74 -21.57 -8.50 -6.23
C GLU A 74 -21.31 -9.42 -5.01
N ALA A 75 -20.19 -9.24 -4.33
CA ALA A 75 -19.90 -9.98 -3.10
C ALA A 75 -18.99 -9.23 -2.12
N GLU A 76 -19.31 -9.36 -0.84
CA GLU A 76 -18.43 -8.92 0.24
C GLU A 76 -17.37 -10.00 0.55
N PRO A 77 -16.06 -9.68 0.48
CA PRO A 77 -15.02 -10.62 0.88
C PRO A 77 -15.10 -11.00 2.35
N THR A 78 -14.86 -12.28 2.65
CA THR A 78 -14.81 -12.82 4.02
C THR A 78 -13.59 -12.32 4.79
N ALA A 79 -12.46 -12.11 4.11
CA ALA A 79 -11.24 -11.61 4.73
C ALA A 79 -10.39 -10.81 3.74
N ILE A 80 -9.77 -9.73 4.24
CA ILE A 80 -8.88 -8.85 3.48
C ILE A 80 -7.68 -8.56 4.37
N PHE A 81 -6.47 -8.89 3.91
CA PHE A 81 -5.25 -8.60 4.65
C PHE A 81 -4.00 -8.64 3.77
N ARG A 82 -2.99 -7.84 4.15
CA ARG A 82 -1.68 -7.85 3.48
C ARG A 82 -0.87 -9.06 3.91
N VAL A 83 -0.22 -9.72 2.94
CA VAL A 83 0.64 -10.88 3.19
C VAL A 83 2.09 -10.44 3.35
N GLY A 84 2.74 -10.92 4.40
CA GLY A 84 4.14 -10.65 4.70
C GLY A 84 4.36 -9.53 5.70
N ARG A 85 5.62 -9.38 6.13
CA ARG A 85 6.03 -8.37 7.10
C ARG A 85 6.09 -7.00 6.44
N PHE A 86 5.56 -5.99 7.13
CA PHE A 86 5.73 -4.60 6.72
C PHE A 86 7.22 -4.25 6.80
N ASP A 87 7.72 -3.62 5.73
CA ASP A 87 9.11 -3.20 5.62
C ASP A 87 9.12 -1.81 4.96
N SER A 88 9.54 -0.80 5.71
CA SER A 88 9.59 0.59 5.26
C SER A 88 10.65 0.84 4.20
N GLN A 89 11.63 -0.05 4.06
CA GLN A 89 12.66 0.03 3.02
C GLN A 89 12.22 -0.66 1.71
N ARG A 90 11.06 -1.34 1.73
CA ARG A 90 10.57 -2.06 0.56
C ARG A 90 10.01 -1.07 -0.46
N THR A 91 10.54 -1.12 -1.68
CA THR A 91 10.09 -0.29 -2.81
C THR A 91 8.76 -0.72 -3.41
N THR A 92 8.30 -1.93 -3.08
CA THR A 92 7.07 -2.50 -3.62
C THR A 92 6.03 -2.70 -2.52
N PRO A 93 4.75 -2.38 -2.77
CA PRO A 93 3.68 -2.68 -1.84
C PRO A 93 3.51 -4.19 -1.62
N ARG A 94 3.12 -4.60 -0.41
CA ARG A 94 2.82 -6.01 -0.11
C ARG A 94 1.60 -6.51 -0.87
N PRO A 95 1.57 -7.78 -1.28
CA PRO A 95 0.36 -8.37 -1.84
C PRO A 95 -0.80 -8.31 -0.85
N LEU A 96 -1.99 -7.99 -1.35
CA LEU A 96 -3.23 -8.03 -0.58
C LEU A 96 -3.97 -9.33 -0.91
N LYS A 97 -4.17 -10.18 0.10
CA LYS A 97 -4.98 -11.40 -0.02
C LYS A 97 -6.43 -11.06 0.30
N VAL A 98 -7.32 -11.42 -0.62
CA VAL A 98 -8.76 -11.19 -0.53
C VAL A 98 -9.45 -12.53 -0.66
N VAL A 99 -10.20 -12.93 0.36
CA VAL A 99 -10.88 -14.23 0.41
C VAL A 99 -12.36 -14.01 0.14
N MET A 100 -12.86 -14.58 -0.95
CA MET A 100 -14.27 -14.46 -1.36
C MET A 100 -15.18 -15.44 -0.60
N PRO A 101 -16.50 -15.19 -0.54
CA PRO A 101 -17.45 -16.12 0.07
C PRO A 101 -17.47 -17.49 -0.61
N THR A 102 -17.35 -17.52 -1.94
CA THR A 102 -17.36 -18.75 -2.75
C THR A 102 -16.34 -18.67 -3.88
N SER A 103 -15.96 -19.82 -4.42
CA SER A 103 -15.08 -19.90 -5.60
C SER A 103 -15.72 -19.27 -6.83
N ALA A 104 -17.06 -19.30 -6.97
CA ALA A 104 -17.75 -18.69 -8.11
C ALA A 104 -17.45 -17.18 -8.23
N HIS A 105 -17.47 -16.45 -7.11
CA HIS A 105 -17.13 -15.02 -7.10
C HIS A 105 -15.68 -14.76 -7.52
N GLN A 106 -14.75 -15.63 -7.11
CA GLN A 106 -13.36 -15.55 -7.55
C GLN A 106 -13.25 -15.78 -9.07
N HIS A 107 -13.98 -16.75 -9.62
CA HIS A 107 -13.97 -17.02 -11.06
C HIS A 107 -14.53 -15.85 -11.87
N ILE A 108 -15.62 -15.22 -11.40
CA ILE A 108 -16.19 -14.02 -12.03
C ILE A 108 -15.17 -12.88 -12.01
N ALA A 109 -14.57 -12.60 -10.85
CA ALA A 109 -13.56 -11.55 -10.71
C ALA A 109 -12.36 -11.76 -11.65
N LEU A 110 -11.82 -12.98 -11.72
CA LEU A 110 -10.70 -13.31 -12.60
C LEU A 110 -11.08 -13.24 -14.08
N GLY A 111 -12.31 -13.63 -14.43
CA GLY A 111 -12.85 -13.51 -15.78
C GLY A 111 -12.97 -12.05 -16.23
N GLY A 112 -13.55 -11.20 -15.38
CA GLY A 112 -13.63 -9.75 -15.62
C GLY A 112 -12.25 -9.11 -15.77
N TRP A 113 -11.32 -9.44 -14.87
CA TRP A 113 -9.94 -8.92 -14.91
C TRP A 113 -9.21 -9.30 -16.20
N LYS A 114 -9.41 -10.53 -16.69
CA LYS A 114 -8.78 -10.98 -17.94
C LYS A 114 -9.21 -10.10 -19.11
N ARG A 115 -10.50 -9.78 -19.21
CA ARG A 115 -11.06 -8.89 -20.25
C ARG A 115 -10.48 -7.48 -20.15
N GLU A 116 -10.53 -6.88 -18.96
CA GLU A 116 -9.99 -5.54 -18.70
C GLU A 116 -8.50 -5.44 -19.05
N ARG A 117 -7.72 -6.48 -18.72
CA ARG A 117 -6.30 -6.55 -19.04
C ARG A 117 -6.05 -6.55 -20.54
N GLU A 118 -6.81 -7.35 -21.30
CA GLU A 118 -6.69 -7.41 -22.75
C GLU A 118 -7.01 -6.04 -23.39
N GLU A 119 -8.04 -5.36 -22.90
CA GLU A 119 -8.40 -4.00 -23.34
C GLU A 119 -7.33 -2.97 -22.99
N TYR A 120 -6.77 -3.04 -21.78
CA TYR A 120 -5.67 -2.17 -21.35
C TYR A 120 -4.43 -2.36 -22.24
N GLU A 121 -4.03 -3.61 -22.47
CA GLU A 121 -2.89 -3.95 -23.32
C GLU A 121 -3.11 -3.47 -24.76
N ALA A 122 -4.32 -3.63 -25.31
CA ALA A 122 -4.69 -3.11 -26.63
C ALA A 122 -4.58 -1.58 -26.69
N ARG A 123 -5.05 -0.86 -25.66
CA ARG A 123 -4.96 0.60 -25.57
C ARG A 123 -3.51 1.09 -25.45
N VAL A 124 -2.66 0.38 -24.71
CA VAL A 124 -1.23 0.70 -24.62
C VAL A 124 -0.56 0.49 -25.98
N ARG A 125 -0.84 -0.61 -26.66
CA ARG A 125 -0.30 -0.91 -27.99
C ARG A 125 -0.69 0.13 -29.03
N LYS A 126 -1.95 0.57 -29.04
CA LYS A 126 -2.43 1.63 -29.96
C LYS A 126 -1.66 2.94 -29.74
N ARG A 127 -1.42 3.33 -28.48
CA ARG A 127 -0.63 4.52 -28.15
C ARG A 127 0.83 4.44 -28.59
N GLN A 128 1.41 3.24 -28.66
CA GLN A 128 2.78 3.06 -29.15
C GLN A 128 2.86 3.09 -30.68
N GLN A 129 1.79 2.72 -31.37
CA GLN A 129 1.72 2.73 -32.84
C GLN A 129 1.41 4.11 -33.40
N ASP A 130 0.63 4.92 -32.68
CA ASP A 130 0.33 6.31 -33.01
C ASP A 130 1.03 7.24 -31.99
N PRO A 131 2.37 7.42 -32.05
CA PRO A 131 3.01 8.40 -31.20
C PRO A 131 2.36 9.75 -31.50
N ALA A 132 1.82 10.41 -30.47
CA ALA A 132 1.31 11.76 -30.58
C ALA A 132 2.33 12.61 -31.36
N PRO A 133 1.89 13.52 -32.26
CA PRO A 133 2.81 14.37 -33.00
C PRO A 133 3.75 15.02 -31.99
N VAL A 134 5.03 14.63 -32.04
CA VAL A 134 6.07 15.22 -31.20
C VAL A 134 5.95 16.70 -31.45
N ALA A 135 5.54 17.46 -30.43
CA ALA A 135 5.41 18.90 -30.55
C ALA A 135 6.71 19.40 -31.21
N PRO A 136 6.63 20.13 -32.33
CA PRO A 136 7.81 20.54 -33.07
C PRO A 136 8.78 21.20 -32.07
N PRO A 137 10.08 20.86 -32.13
CA PRO A 137 11.05 21.37 -31.18
C PRO A 137 10.87 22.87 -31.08
N MET A 138 10.51 23.32 -29.87
CA MET A 138 10.35 24.73 -29.53
C MET A 138 11.64 25.40 -29.97
N GLN A 139 11.59 26.16 -31.07
CA GLN A 139 12.76 26.86 -31.57
C GLN A 139 13.29 27.71 -30.41
N PRO A 140 14.61 27.69 -30.14
CA PRO A 140 15.18 28.49 -29.08
C PRO A 140 14.72 29.92 -29.29
N ALA A 141 14.00 30.45 -28.30
CA ALA A 141 13.57 31.83 -28.29
C ALA A 141 14.82 32.69 -28.59
N GLN A 142 14.78 33.41 -29.70
CA GLN A 142 15.83 34.36 -30.04
C GLN A 142 15.89 35.38 -28.90
N THR A 143 16.89 35.24 -28.04
CA THR A 143 17.27 36.26 -27.07
C THR A 143 17.66 37.49 -27.85
N LYS A 144 16.76 38.47 -27.88
CA LYS A 144 17.06 39.83 -28.32
C LYS A 144 18.15 40.39 -27.41
N ASP A 145 19.16 40.96 -28.03
CA ASP A 145 20.33 41.53 -27.39
C ASP A 145 20.01 42.53 -26.27
N PRO A 146 20.89 42.64 -25.27
CA PRO A 146 20.75 43.57 -24.15
C PRO A 146 20.97 45.03 -24.57
N THR A 147 19.99 45.88 -24.29
CA THR A 147 20.11 47.34 -24.34
C THR A 147 21.15 47.83 -23.31
N PRO A 148 22.04 48.78 -23.64
CA PRO A 148 23.03 49.30 -22.71
C PRO A 148 22.41 50.28 -21.69
N VAL A 149 22.76 50.01 -20.42
CA VAL A 149 23.08 50.91 -19.29
C VAL A 149 22.58 52.36 -19.33
N ASN A 150 21.86 52.75 -18.27
CA ASN A 150 21.91 54.12 -17.76
C ASN A 150 22.22 54.08 -16.25
N GLU A 151 23.48 54.39 -15.93
CA GLU A 151 23.98 54.68 -14.59
C GLU A 151 23.49 56.05 -14.17
N ASN A 152 22.67 56.13 -13.13
CA ASN A 152 22.65 57.25 -12.19
C ASN A 152 22.00 56.78 -10.87
N GLY A 153 22.82 56.71 -9.82
CA GLY A 153 22.39 56.49 -8.43
C GLY A 153 21.56 57.66 -7.88
N PRO A 154 21.14 57.64 -6.60
CA PRO A 154 22.09 57.51 -5.49
C PRO A 154 21.67 56.59 -4.31
N GLU A 155 22.68 56.04 -3.65
CA GLU A 155 22.69 55.54 -2.25
C GLU A 155 22.49 56.70 -1.23
N PRO A 156 22.53 56.49 0.10
CA PRO A 156 22.02 55.40 0.94
C PRO A 156 21.27 55.97 2.19
N LYS A 157 20.49 55.16 2.92
CA LYS A 157 20.18 55.44 4.36
C LYS A 157 20.09 54.17 5.21
N GLU A 158 21.19 53.97 5.93
CA GLU A 158 21.35 53.52 7.31
C GLU A 158 20.17 52.97 8.14
N ALA A 159 20.57 51.96 8.93
CA ALA A 159 20.27 51.74 10.36
C ALA A 159 18.99 50.99 10.77
N SER A 160 19.21 49.77 11.27
CA SER A 160 18.91 49.28 12.64
C SER A 160 18.73 47.75 12.57
N GLN A 161 19.64 46.91 13.08
CA GLN A 161 19.92 46.61 14.49
C GLN A 161 18.68 46.52 15.39
N GLY A 162 18.18 45.29 15.56
CA GLY A 162 17.38 44.84 16.70
C GLY A 162 17.46 43.31 16.78
N ARG A 163 18.37 42.76 17.58
CA ARG A 163 18.10 42.18 18.92
C ARG A 163 16.95 41.17 18.93
N GLY A 164 17.29 39.88 19.09
CA GLY A 164 16.47 38.94 19.89
C GLY A 164 16.39 39.42 21.34
N PRO A 165 15.46 38.90 22.18
CA PRO A 165 15.30 37.47 22.51
C PRO A 165 13.80 37.06 22.43
N GLU A 166 13.32 35.81 22.56
CA GLU A 166 13.42 34.83 23.64
C GLU A 166 12.87 33.46 23.16
N PRO A 167 13.24 32.35 23.82
CA PRO A 167 12.56 31.06 23.68
C PRO A 167 11.23 31.10 24.44
N ASN A 168 10.11 31.04 23.72
CA ASN A 168 8.82 30.85 24.36
C ASN A 168 8.77 29.48 25.04
N GLU A 169 8.56 29.59 26.34
CA GLU A 169 8.24 28.56 27.31
C GLU A 169 7.26 27.53 26.76
N ALA A 170 7.48 26.29 27.20
CA ALA A 170 6.58 25.18 27.02
C ALA A 170 5.19 25.56 27.55
N SER A 171 4.28 25.86 26.63
CA SER A 171 2.85 25.75 26.91
C SER A 171 2.54 24.26 27.04
N GLU A 172 2.44 23.79 28.27
CA GLU A 172 1.67 22.60 28.61
C GLU A 172 0.23 22.85 28.14
N ASP A 173 -0.06 22.45 26.91
CA ASP A 173 -1.41 22.39 26.38
C ASP A 173 -2.13 21.25 27.11
N THR A 174 -2.70 21.56 28.27
CA THR A 174 -3.77 20.77 28.88
C THR A 174 -5.04 20.99 28.07
N SER A 175 -5.05 20.51 26.82
CA SER A 175 -6.26 20.41 26.02
C SER A 175 -7.15 19.34 26.66
N GLU A 176 -8.23 19.78 27.30
CA GLU A 176 -9.22 18.87 27.87
C GLU A 176 -9.69 17.89 26.78
N PRO A 177 -9.64 16.56 27.02
CA PRO A 177 -10.03 15.60 26.00
C PRO A 177 -11.48 15.85 25.59
N SER A 178 -11.69 15.92 24.28
CA SER A 178 -13.00 16.16 23.68
C SER A 178 -14.04 15.21 24.26
N GLN A 179 -15.30 15.63 24.39
CA GLN A 179 -16.38 14.75 24.86
C GLN A 179 -16.48 13.46 24.04
N VAL A 180 -16.10 13.52 22.76
CA VAL A 180 -16.03 12.37 21.86
C VAL A 180 -14.93 11.39 22.31
N ASP A 181 -13.75 11.88 22.69
CA ASP A 181 -12.64 11.06 23.16
C ASP A 181 -12.96 10.38 24.49
N LYS A 182 -13.67 11.07 25.40
CA LYS A 182 -14.15 10.49 26.67
C LYS A 182 -15.16 9.38 26.44
N ALA A 183 -16.07 9.53 25.47
CA ALA A 183 -17.05 8.50 25.13
C ALA A 183 -16.39 7.24 24.56
N ILE A 184 -15.43 7.43 23.63
CA ILE A 184 -14.64 6.34 23.06
C ILE A 184 -13.85 5.62 24.16
N GLN A 185 -13.21 6.36 25.06
CA GLN A 185 -12.43 5.77 26.15
C GLN A 185 -13.31 4.93 27.10
N ASN A 186 -14.51 5.40 27.42
CA ASN A 186 -15.46 4.65 28.25
C ASN A 186 -15.90 3.34 27.58
N GLU A 187 -16.09 3.34 26.26
CA GLU A 187 -16.43 2.13 25.50
C GLU A 187 -15.27 1.12 25.47
N ILE A 188 -14.04 1.61 25.32
CA ILE A 188 -12.83 0.79 25.40
C ILE A 188 -12.72 0.13 26.78
N ASP A 189 -12.90 0.90 27.85
CA ASP A 189 -12.80 0.40 29.22
C ASP A 189 -13.87 -0.66 29.52
N LYS A 190 -15.09 -0.44 29.02
CA LYS A 190 -16.18 -1.43 29.12
C LYS A 190 -15.85 -2.71 28.36
N ALA A 191 -15.30 -2.62 27.16
CA ALA A 191 -14.89 -3.79 26.38
C ALA A 191 -13.76 -4.58 27.07
N LEU A 192 -12.78 -3.89 27.65
CA LEU A 192 -11.69 -4.52 28.40
C LEU A 192 -12.19 -5.29 29.62
N LEU A 193 -13.12 -4.73 30.39
CA LEU A 193 -13.75 -5.41 31.52
C LEU A 193 -14.48 -6.69 31.08
N GLN A 194 -15.18 -6.63 29.95
CA GLN A 194 -15.88 -7.79 29.42
C GLN A 194 -14.93 -8.90 28.96
N ILE A 195 -13.81 -8.53 28.32
CA ILE A 195 -12.76 -9.48 27.93
C ILE A 195 -12.17 -10.16 29.18
N GLN A 196 -11.86 -9.39 30.23
CA GLN A 196 -11.33 -9.94 31.48
C GLN A 196 -12.31 -10.90 32.16
N SER A 197 -13.61 -10.58 32.14
CA SER A 197 -14.66 -11.47 32.65
C SER A 197 -14.69 -12.80 31.91
N LEU A 198 -14.65 -12.77 30.57
CA LEU A 198 -14.65 -13.97 29.74
C LEU A 198 -13.39 -14.82 29.95
N GLN A 199 -12.22 -14.19 30.10
CA GLN A 199 -10.98 -14.89 30.42
C GLN A 199 -11.05 -15.60 31.77
N LYS A 200 -11.70 -14.99 32.77
CA LYS A 200 -11.91 -15.60 34.08
C LYS A 200 -12.83 -16.82 34.00
N GLU A 201 -13.95 -16.72 33.28
CA GLU A 201 -14.85 -17.86 33.04
C GLU A 201 -14.14 -19.00 32.32
N LEU A 202 -13.39 -18.70 31.26
CA LEU A 202 -12.63 -19.70 30.51
C LEU A 202 -11.62 -20.41 31.41
N THR A 203 -10.93 -19.66 32.26
CA THR A 203 -9.96 -20.21 33.24
C THR A 203 -10.64 -21.16 34.23
N HIS A 204 -11.85 -20.83 34.70
CA HIS A 204 -12.62 -21.71 35.57
C HIS A 204 -13.09 -22.98 34.86
N LEU A 205 -13.46 -22.88 33.59
CA LEU A 205 -13.90 -24.02 32.78
C LEU A 205 -12.75 -25.01 32.53
N VAL A 206 -11.54 -24.51 32.28
CA VAL A 206 -10.33 -25.33 32.09
C VAL A 206 -9.93 -26.03 33.39
N LYS A 207 -10.09 -25.39 34.56
CA LYS A 207 -9.76 -26.01 35.87
C LYS A 207 -10.76 -27.05 36.35
N ARG A 208 -11.94 -27.15 35.72
CA ARG A 208 -12.99 -28.14 36.07
C ARG A 208 -12.92 -29.43 35.24
N LYS A 209 -12.04 -29.49 34.23
CA LYS A 209 -11.71 -30.71 33.48
C LYS A 209 -10.45 -31.34 34.04
#